data_AF-A0A358I155-F1
#
_entry.id   AF-A0A358I155-F1
#
_cell.length_a   1.000
_cell.length_b   1.000
_cell.length_c   1.000
_cell.angle_alpha   90.00
_cell.angle_beta   90.00
_cell.angle_gamma   90.00
#
_symmetry.space_group_name_H-M   'P 1'
#
loop_
_entity.id
_entity.type
_entity.pdbx_description
1 polymer ?
#
loop_
_entity_poly.entity_id
_entity_poly.type
_entity_poly.pdbx_seq_one_letter_code
_entity_poly.pdbx_strand_id
1 'polypeptide(L)'
;MHTIPEVVIRRSGVTFIAKPGLCSWVETQSGAAYWFHTLEAIVATMRPEIDNGTQQVELYGVSHTERVYAKLRDGEFPSQQEWTLQFARGTARLSRLR
;
A
#
# COMPACT_ATOMS: atom_id res chain seq x y z
N MET A 1 -11.67 -9.43 17.10
CA MET A 1 -10.84 -8.85 16.03
C MET A 1 -10.71 -9.91 14.94
N HIS A 2 -11.28 -9.71 13.76
CA HIS A 2 -10.92 -10.53 12.60
C HIS A 2 -9.60 -10.01 12.04
N THR A 3 -8.69 -10.91 11.71
CA THR A 3 -7.42 -10.55 11.07
C THR A 3 -7.64 -10.55 9.57
N ILE A 4 -7.50 -9.40 8.91
CA ILE A 4 -7.53 -9.34 7.45
C ILE A 4 -6.23 -9.97 6.92
N PRO A 5 -6.28 -10.97 6.02
CA PRO A 5 -5.07 -11.56 5.44
C PRO A 5 -4.31 -10.54 4.57
N GLU A 6 -3.10 -10.90 4.14
CA GLU A 6 -2.43 -10.11 3.10
C GLU A 6 -3.21 -10.17 1.78
N VAL A 7 -3.16 -9.07 1.03
CA VAL A 7 -3.90 -8.91 -0.22
C VAL A 7 -2.91 -8.70 -1.37
N VAL A 8 -3.11 -9.45 -2.44
CA VAL A 8 -2.30 -9.37 -3.65
C VAL A 8 -3.04 -8.60 -4.73
N ILE A 9 -2.45 -7.50 -5.22
CA ILE A 9 -3.00 -6.65 -6.29
C ILE A 9 -1.99 -6.61 -7.43
N ARG A 10 -2.39 -7.03 -8.63
CA ARG A 10 -1.55 -6.95 -9.83
C ARG A 10 -1.88 -5.69 -10.63
N ARG A 11 -0.89 -4.85 -10.91
CA ARG A 11 -1.08 -3.61 -11.66
C ARG A 11 0.11 -3.27 -12.54
N SER A 12 -0.15 -3.11 -13.85
CA SER A 12 0.85 -2.70 -14.85
C SER A 12 2.15 -3.52 -14.76
N GLY A 13 2.02 -4.84 -14.70
CA GLY A 13 3.15 -5.79 -14.63
C GLY A 13 3.80 -5.96 -13.26
N VAL A 14 3.33 -5.26 -12.22
CA VAL A 14 3.90 -5.31 -10.86
C VAL A 14 2.91 -5.98 -9.89
N THR A 15 3.44 -6.83 -9.01
CA THR A 15 2.66 -7.51 -7.96
C THR A 15 2.82 -6.76 -6.63
N PHE A 16 1.75 -6.11 -6.18
CA PHE A 16 1.70 -5.47 -4.86
C PHE A 16 1.12 -6.45 -3.82
N ILE A 17 1.78 -6.54 -2.67
CA ILE A 17 1.36 -7.38 -1.55
C ILE A 17 1.13 -6.48 -0.34
N ALA A 18 -0.13 -6.15 -0.07
CA ALA A 18 -0.51 -5.37 1.10
C ALA A 18 -0.57 -6.27 2.33
N LYS A 19 0.25 -5.96 3.34
CA LYS A 19 0.34 -6.77 4.55
C LYS A 19 -0.86 -6.53 5.49
N PRO A 20 -1.19 -7.49 6.36
CA PRO A 20 -2.39 -7.44 7.22
C PRO A 20 -2.60 -6.13 7.98
N GLY A 21 -1.52 -5.55 8.50
CA GLY A 21 -1.58 -4.27 9.23
C GLY A 21 -2.04 -3.10 8.37
N LEU A 22 -1.60 -3.04 7.10
CA LEU A 22 -2.08 -2.02 6.16
C LEU A 22 -3.55 -2.26 5.81
N CYS A 23 -3.93 -3.50 5.51
CA CYS A 23 -5.32 -3.86 5.18
C CYS A 23 -6.27 -3.48 6.32
N SER A 24 -5.92 -3.85 7.56
CA SER A 24 -6.72 -3.55 8.76
C SER A 24 -6.85 -2.05 9.00
N TRP A 25 -5.77 -1.30 8.75
CA TRP A 25 -5.80 0.16 8.88
C TRP A 25 -6.70 0.81 7.82
N VAL A 26 -6.58 0.42 6.55
CA VAL A 26 -7.43 0.92 5.47
C VAL A 26 -8.90 0.58 5.73
N GLU A 27 -9.20 -0.62 6.23
CA GLU A 27 -10.55 -1.01 6.64
C GLU A 27 -11.10 -0.13 7.75
N THR A 28 -10.30 0.11 8.80
CA THR A 28 -10.71 0.96 9.92
C THR A 28 -11.06 2.38 9.47
N GLN A 29 -10.32 2.93 8.50
CA GLN A 29 -10.51 4.32 8.05
C GLN A 29 -11.60 4.47 6.97
N SER A 30 -11.82 3.45 6.15
CA SER A 30 -12.69 3.52 4.96
C SER A 30 -14.00 2.75 5.11
N GLY A 31 -14.10 1.91 6.15
CA GLY A 31 -15.22 1.01 6.40
C GLY A 31 -15.13 -0.30 5.60
N ALA A 32 -15.74 -1.35 6.16
CA ALA A 32 -15.72 -2.71 5.61
C ALA A 32 -16.27 -2.84 4.17
N ALA A 33 -17.12 -1.92 3.73
CA ALA A 33 -17.67 -1.95 2.37
C ALA A 33 -16.71 -1.41 1.30
N TYR A 34 -15.76 -0.54 1.66
CA TYR A 34 -14.97 0.24 0.68
C TYR A 34 -13.46 0.06 0.82
N TRP A 35 -13.00 -0.69 1.82
CA TRP A 35 -11.58 -0.80 2.12
C TRP A 35 -10.75 -1.39 0.98
N PHE A 36 -11.28 -2.39 0.26
CA PHE A 36 -10.57 -3.00 -0.85
C PHE A 36 -10.40 -2.02 -2.01
N HIS A 37 -11.46 -1.31 -2.41
CA HIS A 37 -11.38 -0.26 -3.42
C HIS A 37 -10.44 0.88 -3.01
N THR A 38 -10.42 1.23 -1.72
CA THR A 38 -9.49 2.23 -1.18
C THR A 38 -8.04 1.73 -1.30
N LEU A 39 -7.79 0.46 -0.99
CA LEU A 39 -6.47 -0.17 -1.16
C LEU A 39 -6.04 -0.21 -2.64
N GLU A 40 -6.95 -0.51 -3.57
CA GLU A 40 -6.69 -0.45 -5.00
C GLU A 40 -6.31 0.96 -5.47
N ALA A 41 -6.95 1.99 -4.91
CA ALA A 41 -6.64 3.40 -5.21
C ALA A 41 -5.26 3.83 -4.65
N ILE A 42 -4.89 3.33 -3.47
CA ILE A 42 -3.53 3.49 -2.90
C ILE A 42 -2.51 2.88 -3.87
N VAL A 43 -2.70 1.63 -4.30
CA VAL A 43 -1.81 0.97 -5.28
C VAL A 43 -1.80 1.70 -6.62
N ALA A 44 -2.93 2.24 -7.06
CA ALA A 44 -3.04 3.05 -8.27
C ALA A 44 -2.11 4.26 -8.24
N THR A 45 -2.14 4.96 -7.11
CA THR A 45 -1.41 6.21 -6.91
C THR A 45 0.08 5.93 -6.72
N MET A 46 0.44 4.83 -6.05
CA MET A 46 1.83 4.44 -5.84
C MET A 46 2.51 3.94 -7.11
N ARG A 47 1.80 3.23 -8.00
CA ARG A 47 2.41 2.53 -9.14
C ARG A 47 3.30 3.39 -10.04
N PRO A 48 2.92 4.62 -10.45
CA PRO A 48 3.76 5.49 -11.29
C PRO A 48 5.07 5.91 -10.62
N GLU A 49 5.16 5.81 -9.29
CA GLU A 49 6.33 6.20 -8.52
C GLU A 49 7.28 5.03 -8.22
N ILE A 50 6.85 3.79 -8.46
CA ILE A 50 7.68 2.60 -8.33
C ILE A 50 8.62 2.48 -9.53
N ASP A 51 9.88 2.16 -9.22
CA ASP A 51 10.97 2.10 -10.18
C ASP A 51 10.67 1.12 -11.34
N ASN A 52 11.10 1.50 -12.53
CA ASN A 52 10.99 0.66 -13.71
C ASN A 52 11.91 -0.55 -13.56
N GLY A 53 11.32 -1.76 -13.46
CA GLY A 53 12.05 -3.01 -13.23
C GLY A 53 11.57 -3.78 -12.00
N THR A 54 10.86 -3.12 -11.07
CA THR A 54 10.29 -3.80 -9.91
C THR A 54 9.19 -4.77 -10.30
N GLN A 55 9.32 -6.04 -9.90
CA GLN A 55 8.32 -7.07 -10.18
C GLN A 55 7.36 -7.26 -9.01
N GLN A 56 7.84 -7.08 -7.78
CA GLN A 56 7.07 -7.27 -6.57
C GLN A 56 7.32 -6.15 -5.56
N VAL A 57 6.25 -5.70 -4.91
CA VAL A 57 6.26 -4.63 -3.91
C VAL A 57 5.49 -5.10 -2.68
N GLU A 58 6.13 -5.15 -1.52
CA GLU A 58 5.46 -5.45 -0.24
C GLU A 58 5.13 -4.14 0.48
N LEU A 59 3.84 -3.93 0.79
CA LEU A 59 3.33 -2.71 1.41
C LEU A 59 3.02 -2.94 2.89
N TYR A 60 3.56 -2.08 3.74
CA TYR A 60 3.38 -2.08 5.18
C TYR A 60 2.81 -0.74 5.63
N GLY A 61 1.80 -0.76 6.50
CA GLY A 61 1.19 0.43 7.07
C GLY A 61 1.57 0.60 8.54
N VAL A 62 1.92 1.82 8.94
CA VAL A 62 2.19 2.21 10.33
C VAL A 62 1.23 3.32 10.70
N SER A 63 0.05 2.92 11.20
CA SER A 63 -1.11 3.80 11.36
C SER A 63 -0.86 5.02 12.28
N HIS A 64 -0.09 4.85 13.35
CA HIS A 64 0.19 5.92 14.30
C HIS A 64 1.12 7.02 13.77
N THR A 65 1.87 6.75 12.69
CA THR A 65 2.71 7.75 12.02
C THR A 65 2.18 8.17 10.66
N GLU A 66 1.01 7.66 10.26
CA GLU A 66 0.46 7.85 8.91
C GLU A 66 1.43 7.42 7.80
N ARG A 67 2.32 6.44 8.04
CA ARG A 67 3.33 6.02 7.07
C ARG A 67 2.98 4.73 6.37
N VAL A 68 3.32 4.66 5.09
CA VAL A 68 3.36 3.43 4.30
C VAL A 68 4.78 3.21 3.82
N TYR A 69 5.29 2.02 4.10
CA TYR A 69 6.59 1.55 3.64
C TYR A 69 6.39 0.55 2.52
N ALA A 70 7.12 0.69 1.42
CA ALA A 70 7.19 -0.32 0.38
C ALA A 70 8.59 -0.92 0.34
N LYS A 71 8.66 -2.25 0.38
CA LYS A 71 9.88 -2.99 0.02
C LYS A 71 9.76 -3.44 -1.42
N LEU A 72 10.61 -2.92 -2.28
CA LEU A 72 10.67 -3.25 -3.70
C LEU A 72 11.60 -4.45 -3.84
N ARG A 73 11.13 -5.48 -4.52
CA ARG A 73 11.91 -6.67 -4.85
C ARG A 73 12.10 -6.74 -6.36
N ASP A 74 13.32 -6.42 -6.77
CA ASP A 74 13.78 -6.34 -8.16
C ASP A 74 15.08 -7.13 -8.39
N GLY A 75 15.50 -7.98 -7.43
CA GLY A 75 16.69 -8.80 -7.54
C GLY A 75 17.29 -9.14 -6.18
N GLU A 76 18.62 -9.15 -6.11
CA GLU A 76 19.40 -9.57 -4.94
C GLU A 76 19.37 -8.55 -3.78
N PHE A 77 19.13 -7.27 -4.08
CA PHE A 77 19.14 -6.18 -3.09
C PHE A 77 17.79 -5.47 -3.04
N PRO A 78 16.95 -5.73 -2.03
CA PRO A 78 15.68 -5.04 -1.91
C PRO A 78 15.90 -3.56 -1.57
N SER A 79 15.23 -2.67 -2.31
CA SER A 79 15.17 -1.25 -1.98
C SER A 79 13.91 -0.93 -1.16
N GLN A 80 13.95 0.14 -0.37
CA GLN A 80 12.82 0.62 0.43
C GLN A 80 12.42 2.02 -0.01
N GLN A 81 11.12 2.27 -0.11
CA GLN A 81 10.53 3.58 -0.37
C GLN A 81 9.41 3.86 0.64
N GLU A 82 9.14 5.14 0.93
CA GLU A 82 8.18 5.55 1.96
C GLU A 82 7.22 6.65 1.47
N TRP A 83 5.99 6.60 1.97
CA TRP A 83 4.94 7.58 1.71
C TRP A 83 4.22 7.95 3.01
N THR A 84 3.64 9.14 3.04
CA THR A 84 2.55 9.46 3.96
C THR A 84 1.22 8.99 3.35
N LEU A 85 0.36 8.42 4.17
CA LEU A 85 -0.99 7.97 3.80
C LEU A 85 -2.00 8.66 4.69
N GLN A 86 -2.79 9.54 4.08
CA GLN A 86 -3.85 10.29 4.75
C GLN A 86 -5.21 9.89 4.22
N PHE A 87 -6.21 9.85 5.10
CA PHE A 87 -7.59 9.54 4.73
C PHE A 87 -8.43 10.80 4.79
N ALA A 88 -9.27 11.03 3.77
CA ALA A 88 -10.19 12.14 3.73
C ALA A 88 -11.52 11.68 3.10
N ARG A 89 -12.62 11.76 3.85
CA ARG A 89 -13.99 11.52 3.35
C ARG A 89 -14.13 10.26 2.46
N GLY A 90 -13.62 9.12 2.93
CA GLY A 90 -13.69 7.85 2.17
C GLY A 90 -12.71 7.72 1.01
N THR A 91 -11.73 8.62 0.92
CA THR A 91 -10.61 8.54 -0.02
C THR A 91 -9.28 8.47 0.71
N ALA A 92 -8.27 7.90 0.05
CA ALA A 92 -6.91 7.82 0.54
C ALA A 92 -5.98 8.64 -0.36
N ARG A 93 -5.13 9.46 0.26
CA ARG A 93 -4.11 10.26 -0.41
C ARG A 93 -2.73 9.77 0.01
N LEU A 94 -1.89 9.46 -0.98
CA LEU A 94 -0.47 9.17 -0.79
C LEU A 94 0.38 10.38 -1.15
N SER A 95 1.46 10.62 -0.41
CA SER A 95 2.52 11.57 -0.78
C SER A 95 3.89 10.98 -0.48
N ARG A 96 4.80 10.93 -1.46
CA ARG A 96 6.14 10.34 -1.28
C ARG A 96 6.98 11.14 -0.30
N LEU A 97 7.66 10.44 0.60
CA LEU A 97 8.72 11.02 1.43
C LEU A 97 10.02 11.02 0.61
N ARG A 98 10.67 12.19 0.53
CA ARG A 98 11.96 12.37 -0.14
C ARG A 98 13.12 12.00 0.77
#